data_AF-A0A2U2ZAF5-F1
#
_entry.id   AF-A0A2U2ZAF5-F1
#
_cell.length_a   1.000
_cell.length_b   1.000
_cell.length_c   1.000
_cell.angle_alpha   90.00
_cell.angle_beta   90.00
_cell.angle_gamma   90.00
#
_symmetry.space_group_name_H-M   'P 1'
#
loop_
_entity.id
_entity.type
_entity.pdbx_description
1 polymer ?
#
loop_
_entity_poly.entity_id
_entity_poly.type
_entity_poly.pdbx_seq_one_letter_code
_entity_poly.pdbx_strand_id
1 'polypeptide(L)'
;MRERFHDLLLVSFHRCGRQAEALRVCERARDRMVHELVIEPGPALRGLMETFLHHDPALATAASPRPARPEPRRRLRRRTTRHSPSTGRSPACVAASSDYGRTGPSALS
;
A
#
# COMPACT_ATOMS: atom_id res chain seq x y z
N MET A 1 -27.49 3.34 -9.15
CA MET A 1 -26.32 3.72 -8.31
C MET A 1 -25.61 2.42 -7.85
N ARG A 2 -24.33 2.44 -7.46
CA ARG A 2 -23.56 1.23 -7.07
C ARG A 2 -22.96 1.38 -5.67
N GLU A 3 -23.50 0.71 -4.65
CA GLU A 3 -23.02 0.79 -3.25
C GLU A 3 -21.52 0.50 -3.11
N ARG A 4 -21.08 -0.60 -3.71
CA ARG A 4 -19.67 -1.03 -3.66
C ARG A 4 -18.68 0.00 -4.20
N PHE A 5 -19.10 0.87 -5.13
CA PHE A 5 -18.26 1.97 -5.58
C PHE A 5 -18.07 3.01 -4.49
N HIS A 6 -19.13 3.34 -3.75
CA HIS A 6 -19.07 4.28 -2.63
C HIS A 6 -18.26 3.70 -1.46
N ASP A 7 -18.39 2.41 -1.17
CA ASP A 7 -17.55 1.73 -0.17
C ASP A 7 -16.05 1.93 -0.46
N LEU A 8 -15.64 1.61 -1.69
CA LEU A 8 -14.23 1.73 -2.10
C LEU A 8 -13.75 3.18 -2.09
N LEU A 9 -14.61 4.12 -2.50
CA LEU A 9 -14.30 5.54 -2.51
C LEU A 9 -14.10 6.07 -1.08
N LEU A 10 -15.00 5.74 -0.16
CA LEU A 10 -14.90 6.11 1.25
C LEU A 10 -13.63 5.51 1.88
N VAL A 11 -13.35 4.22 1.67
CA VAL A 11 -12.10 3.58 2.11
C VAL A 11 -10.86 4.30 1.55
N SER A 12 -10.90 4.77 0.30
CA SER A 12 -9.78 5.49 -0.29
C SER A 12 -9.53 6.84 0.39
N PHE A 13 -10.59 7.59 0.71
CA PHE A 13 -10.45 8.87 1.43
C PHE A 13 -9.89 8.69 2.83
N HIS A 14 -10.31 7.64 3.53
CA HIS A 14 -9.72 7.28 4.81
C HIS A 14 -8.22 7.03 4.69
N ARG A 15 -7.79 6.19 3.73
CA ARG A 15 -6.36 5.91 3.51
C ARG A 15 -5.53 7.14 3.13
N CYS A 16 -6.16 8.13 2.50
CA CYS A 16 -5.53 9.39 2.15
C CYS A 16 -5.59 10.45 3.25
N GLY A 17 -6.20 10.16 4.42
CA GLY A 17 -6.40 11.13 5.49
C GLY A 17 -7.38 12.25 5.14
N ARG A 18 -8.22 12.08 4.11
CA ARG A 18 -9.14 13.11 3.58
C ARG A 18 -10.54 12.93 4.17
N GLN A 19 -10.65 13.04 5.50
CA GLN A 19 -11.90 12.79 6.23
C GLN A 19 -13.08 13.67 5.77
N ALA A 20 -12.84 14.96 5.57
CA ALA A 20 -13.89 15.90 5.14
C ALA A 20 -14.50 15.54 3.78
N GLU A 21 -13.74 14.88 2.91
CA GLU A 21 -14.26 14.43 1.61
C GLU A 21 -15.05 13.14 1.71
N ALA A 22 -14.65 12.24 2.61
CA ALA A 22 -15.44 11.06 2.93
C ALA A 22 -16.84 11.45 3.40
N LEU A 23 -16.94 12.40 4.34
CA LEU A 23 -18.23 12.89 4.87
C LEU A 23 -19.12 13.48 3.77
N ARG A 24 -18.57 14.34 2.91
CA ARG A 24 -19.31 14.90 1.76
C ARG A 24 -19.77 13.84 0.77
N VAL A 25 -19.07 12.72 0.66
CA VAL A 25 -19.48 11.61 -0.21
C VAL A 25 -20.54 10.76 0.48
N CYS A 26 -20.44 10.52 1.79
CA CYS A 26 -21.47 9.87 2.59
C CYS A 26 -22.82 10.59 2.46
N GLU A 27 -22.85 11.88 2.74
CA GLU A 27 -24.08 12.70 2.67
C GLU A 27 -24.73 12.60 1.29
N ARG A 28 -23.97 12.91 0.22
CA ARG A 28 -24.49 12.86 -1.15
C ARG A 28 -24.95 11.47 -1.58
N ALA A 29 -24.25 10.42 -1.15
CA ALA A 29 -24.64 9.05 -1.47
C ALA A 29 -25.97 8.68 -0.79
N ARG A 30 -26.13 9.04 0.49
CA ARG A 30 -27.34 8.81 1.25
C ARG A 30 -28.51 9.59 0.67
N ASP A 31 -28.32 10.88 0.40
CA ASP A 31 -29.38 11.73 -0.15
C ASP A 31 -29.89 11.17 -1.46
N ARG A 32 -28.98 10.74 -2.34
CA ARG A 32 -29.35 10.12 -3.61
C ARG A 32 -30.11 8.81 -3.43
N MET A 33 -29.70 7.97 -2.49
CA MET A 33 -30.39 6.70 -2.20
C MET A 33 -31.80 6.94 -1.67
N VAL A 34 -31.92 7.79 -0.65
CA VAL A 34 -33.17 8.01 0.07
C VAL A 34 -34.14 8.86 -0.74
N HIS A 35 -33.67 9.95 -1.34
CA HIS A 35 -34.54 10.93 -2.00
C HIS A 35 -34.75 10.66 -3.48
N GLU A 36 -33.73 10.22 -4.23
CA GLU A 36 -33.89 9.95 -5.67
C GLU A 36 -34.33 8.51 -5.94
N LEU A 37 -33.77 7.55 -5.21
CA LEU A 37 -33.97 6.11 -5.48
C LEU A 37 -34.96 5.44 -4.52
N VAL A 38 -35.36 6.12 -3.44
CA VAL A 38 -36.26 5.62 -2.40
C VAL A 38 -35.80 4.25 -1.85
N ILE A 39 -34.49 4.10 -1.69
CA ILE A 39 -33.85 2.93 -1.10
C ILE A 39 -32.96 3.37 0.05
N GLU A 40 -32.77 2.48 1.01
CA GLU A 40 -31.83 2.69 2.11
C GLU A 40 -30.46 2.11 1.77
N PRO A 41 -29.35 2.72 2.22
CA PRO A 41 -28.03 2.13 2.10
C PRO A 41 -27.98 0.80 2.86
N GLY A 42 -27.39 -0.20 2.22
CA GLY A 42 -27.16 -1.51 2.82
C GLY A 42 -26.33 -1.45 4.11
N PRO A 43 -26.42 -2.47 4.97
CA PRO A 43 -25.80 -2.46 6.31
C PRO A 43 -24.29 -2.30 6.28
N ALA A 44 -23.61 -2.84 5.25
CA ALA A 44 -22.17 -2.70 5.09
C ALA A 44 -21.75 -1.24 4.85
N LEU A 45 -22.40 -0.57 3.90
CA LEU A 45 -22.15 0.84 3.59
C LEU A 45 -22.54 1.73 4.77
N ARG A 46 -23.67 1.45 5.44
CA ARG A 46 -24.12 2.19 6.62
C ARG A 46 -23.12 2.13 7.77
N GLY A 47 -22.64 0.94 8.13
CA GLY A 47 -21.62 0.79 9.17
C GLY A 47 -20.34 1.52 8.82
N LEU A 48 -19.93 1.51 7.54
CA LEU A 48 -18.78 2.26 7.07
C LEU A 48 -19.01 3.78 7.24
N MET A 49 -20.15 4.31 6.80
CA MET A 49 -20.51 5.72 6.94
C MET A 49 -20.56 6.16 8.41
N GLU A 50 -21.11 5.34 9.30
CA GLU A 50 -21.11 5.56 10.76
C GLU A 50 -19.67 5.64 11.30
N THR A 51 -18.80 4.75 10.84
CA THR A 51 -17.39 4.74 11.25
C THR A 51 -16.69 6.06 10.87
N PHE A 52 -17.01 6.63 9.70
CA PHE A 52 -16.53 7.95 9.30
C PHE A 52 -17.12 9.09 10.12
N LEU A 53 -18.41 9.02 10.48
CA LEU A 53 -19.06 10.02 11.34
C LEU A 53 -18.41 10.04 12.73
N HIS A 54 -18.12 8.87 13.30
CA HIS A 54 -17.50 8.74 14.61
C HIS A 54 -15.99 8.98 14.66
N HIS A 55 -15.34 9.24 13.51
CA HIS A 55 -13.89 9.43 13.42
C HIS A 55 -13.12 8.27 14.05
N ASP A 56 -13.62 7.04 13.90
CA ASP A 56 -13.07 5.89 14.62
C ASP A 56 -11.62 5.61 14.17
N PRO A 57 -10.63 5.68 15.08
CA PRO A 57 -9.24 5.36 14.77
C PRO A 57 -9.04 3.88 14.36
N ALA A 58 -10.01 2.99 14.58
CA ALA A 58 -9.96 1.63 14.08
C ALA A 58 -9.84 1.55 12.55
N LEU A 59 -10.36 2.54 11.81
CA LEU A 59 -10.14 2.65 10.37
C LEU A 59 -8.65 2.88 10.06
N ALA A 60 -7.94 3.68 10.86
CA ALA A 60 -6.51 3.97 10.72
C ALA A 60 -5.67 2.70 10.87
N THR A 61 -6.06 1.82 11.80
CA THR A 61 -5.39 0.53 12.05
C THR A 61 -5.63 -0.49 10.93
N ALA A 62 -6.78 -0.43 10.23
CA ALA A 62 -7.07 -1.28 9.07
C ALA A 62 -6.29 -0.88 7.81
N ALA A 63 -5.61 0.27 7.80
CA ALA A 63 -4.56 0.57 6.83
C ALA A 63 -3.33 -0.28 7.16
N SER A 64 -3.42 -1.59 6.86
CA SER A 64 -2.27 -2.49 6.90
C SER A 64 -1.08 -1.79 6.25
N PRO A 65 0.09 -1.74 6.91
CA PRO A 65 1.27 -1.12 6.33
C PRO A 65 1.47 -1.77 4.98
N ARG A 66 1.34 -0.96 3.92
CA ARG A 66 1.56 -1.41 2.54
C ARG A 66 2.88 -2.16 2.58
N PRO A 67 2.94 -3.48 2.33
CA PRO A 67 4.20 -4.19 2.34
C PRO A 67 5.09 -3.43 1.37
N ALA A 68 6.21 -2.91 1.88
CA ALA A 68 7.18 -2.18 1.09
C ALA A 68 7.40 -3.01 -0.16
N ARG A 69 6.98 -2.48 -1.31
CA ARG A 69 7.02 -3.20 -2.59
C ARG A 69 8.43 -3.75 -2.69
N PRO A 70 8.65 -5.08 -2.74
CA PRO A 70 10.00 -5.59 -2.88
C PRO A 70 10.57 -4.95 -4.15
N GLU A 71 11.66 -4.21 -3.97
CA GLU A 71 12.45 -3.54 -5.01
C GLU A 71 12.40 -4.37 -6.30
N PRO A 72 12.14 -3.76 -7.47
CA PRO A 72 12.00 -4.50 -8.71
C PRO A 72 13.22 -5.38 -8.88
N ARG A 73 13.05 -6.69 -8.70
CA ARG A 73 14.09 -7.67 -8.94
C ARG A 73 14.56 -7.40 -10.36
N ARG A 74 15.78 -6.89 -10.46
CA ARG A 74 16.56 -6.60 -11.67
C ARG A 74 16.80 -7.89 -12.46
N ARG A 75 15.72 -8.57 -12.86
CA ARG A 75 15.69 -9.77 -13.70
C ARG A 75 15.31 -9.36 -15.12
N LEU A 76 16.16 -8.52 -15.70
CA LEU A 76 16.34 -8.51 -17.15
C LEU A 76 17.83 -8.51 -17.48
N ARG A 77 18.53 -9.54 -16.99
CA ARG A 77 19.68 -10.10 -17.70
C ARG A 77 19.30 -11.51 -18.12
N ARG A 78 18.35 -11.61 -19.05
CA ARG A 78 18.25 -12.82 -19.88
C ARG A 78 19.47 -12.81 -20.78
N ARG A 79 20.46 -13.58 -20.33
CA ARG A 79 21.56 -14.14 -21.10
C ARG A 79 21.03 -14.55 -22.48
N THR A 80 21.34 -13.77 -23.50
CA THR A 80 21.37 -14.29 -24.87
C THR A 80 22.54 -15.26 -24.89
N THR A 81 22.20 -16.53 -24.99
CA THR A 81 23.13 -17.61 -25.26
C THR A 81 23.72 -17.46 -26.65
N ARG A 82 24.92 -18.06 -26.81
CA ARG A 82 25.71 -18.24 -28.06
C ARG A 82 26.61 -17.02 -28.34
N HIS A 83 27.94 -17.12 -28.29
CA HIS A 83 28.81 -18.14 -28.88
C HIS A 83 30.17 -18.14 -28.14
N SER A 84 30.73 -19.31 -27.82
CA SER A 84 32.15 -19.44 -27.45
C SER A 84 33.02 -19.07 -28.66
N PRO A 85 34.20 -18.50 -28.41
CA PRO A 85 35.39 -19.31 -28.64
C PRO A 85 36.26 -19.37 -27.39
N SER A 86 36.67 -20.59 -27.07
CA SER A 86 37.71 -20.91 -26.10
C SER A 86 39.06 -20.44 -26.63
N THR A 87 39.68 -19.44 -26.00
CA THR A 87 41.14 -19.36 -25.92
C THR A 87 41.59 -18.36 -24.86
N GLY A 88 42.60 -18.73 -24.07
CA GLY A 88 43.46 -17.76 -23.38
C GLY A 88 43.28 -17.60 -21.87
N ARG A 89 43.68 -18.63 -21.11
CA ARG A 89 44.69 -18.54 -20.03
C ARG A 89 44.89 -17.16 -19.36
N SER A 90 44.47 -17.01 -18.11
CA SER A 90 45.38 -16.87 -16.96
C SER A 90 44.63 -16.61 -15.64
N PRO A 91 45.23 -16.96 -14.48
CA PRO A 91 44.57 -17.05 -13.19
C PRO A 91 44.80 -15.81 -12.32
N ALA A 92 44.10 -15.82 -11.18
CA ALA A 92 44.34 -15.04 -9.95
C ALA A 92 43.50 -13.78 -9.74
N CYS A 93 42.44 -13.95 -8.97
CA CYS A 93 42.02 -12.95 -7.98
C CYS A 93 41.82 -13.70 -6.65
N VAL A 94 42.85 -13.69 -5.82
CA VAL A 94 42.80 -14.17 -4.43
C VAL A 94 42.38 -12.99 -3.55
N ALA A 95 41.50 -13.27 -2.59
CA ALA A 95 41.21 -12.55 -1.35
C ALA A 95 40.69 -11.10 -1.41
N ALA A 96 39.55 -10.89 -0.75
CA ALA A 96 39.53 -10.08 0.48
C ALA A 96 38.17 -10.25 1.16
N SER A 97 38.16 -11.04 2.23
CA SER A 97 37.11 -11.05 3.24
C SER A 97 37.11 -9.69 3.92
N SER A 98 36.01 -8.95 3.85
CA SER A 98 35.86 -7.73 4.65
C SER A 98 35.10 -8.08 5.92
N ASP A 99 35.89 -8.23 6.99
CA ASP A 99 35.48 -8.14 8.39
C ASP A 99 34.71 -6.83 8.61
N TYR A 100 33.41 -6.91 8.89
CA TYR A 100 32.71 -5.79 9.53
C TYR A 100 32.80 -5.97 11.05
N GLY A 101 34.00 -5.70 11.56
CA GLY A 101 34.22 -5.38 12.96
C GLY A 101 34.13 -3.87 13.18
N ARG A 102 33.00 -3.37 13.66
CA ARG A 102 32.98 -2.18 14.51
C ARG A 102 31.76 -2.14 15.43
N THR A 103 31.92 -2.86 16.55
CA THR A 103 31.53 -2.41 17.89
C THR A 103 31.85 -0.90 18.06
N GLY A 104 31.09 -0.05 18.75
CA GLY A 104 30.01 -0.24 19.71
C GLY A 104 29.34 1.11 20.06
N PRO A 105 28.70 1.24 21.22
CA PRO A 105 27.63 2.19 21.51
C PRO A 105 28.07 3.46 22.28
N SER A 106 27.25 4.52 22.25
CA SER A 106 27.21 5.64 23.22
C SER A 106 25.86 6.36 23.03
N ALA A 107 24.86 6.26 23.91
CA ALA A 107 24.75 6.76 25.29
C ALA A 107 24.63 8.31 25.39
N LEU A 108 23.46 8.73 25.90
CA LEU A 108 23.18 9.90 26.76
C LEU A 108 23.28 11.34 26.21
N SER A 109 22.13 11.99 26.05
CA SER A 109 21.63 13.06 26.95
C SER A 109 20.20 13.44 26.61
#